data_AF-A0AA92EV06-F1
#
_entry.id   AF-A0AA92EV06-F1
#
_cell.length_a   1.000
_cell.length_b   1.000
_cell.length_c   1.000
_cell.angle_alpha   90.00
_cell.angle_beta   90.00
_cell.angle_gamma   90.00
#
_symmetry.space_group_name_H-M   'P 1'
#
loop_
_entity.id
_entity.type
_entity.pdbx_description
1 polymer ?
#
loop_
_entity_poly.entity_id
_entity_poly.type
_entity_poly.pdbx_seq_one_letter_code
_entity_poly.pdbx_strand_id
1 'polypeptide(L)'
;MRSTQVLDESASAASQSLYYAIAGQPDVELTEQEIADLPYAANYVEFDDQARALIVLGYDDNHSLQWVSANNEVLTTSFAGRVIRTDSLLSNLEHVADSETDPLHCIQFAPSLAQAQRCNNTWRRTITTEHNGQFSQWLVDTIFQVEETQANRIVREYGAAELLSASADTREPTTISISNTFEYAKYNDTFRPVELTQWISPELGMLQQQEVKVYGEYLSNDGKNLSKDRFLQDQLFSQPPQLTNQQMWVRIERSNGTKVDIVTDDEPRMSQLLDAVPTAQSVMWPQTKISSPALKQQFEARKQGMYVRLKMLAQTYRYDGEAELASKSGALADDFLTWPLKPSYVTDFSRAKARQDLSQNPLLNHAQVGEHRLNNEPHYTITLSAHYNQKQLPALPIADYELPKGFRDVNQQLRLFMQYWHFTEAAGQH
;
A
#
# COMPACT_ATOMS: atom_id res chain seq x y z
N MET A 1 -13.91 -2.24 -45.29
CA MET A 1 -13.35 -3.61 -45.25
C MET A 1 -11.85 -3.51 -45.46
N ARG A 2 -11.08 -4.09 -44.52
CA ARG A 2 -9.60 -4.16 -44.44
C ARG A 2 -8.93 -2.79 -44.17
N SER A 3 -8.08 -2.60 -43.16
CA SER A 3 -7.14 -3.53 -42.53
C SER A 3 -7.11 -3.34 -41.01
N THR A 4 -7.44 -4.41 -40.29
CA THR A 4 -7.33 -4.58 -38.82
C THR A 4 -6.24 -5.60 -38.52
N GLN A 5 -5.08 -5.48 -39.18
CA GLN A 5 -3.94 -6.38 -39.01
C GLN A 5 -2.64 -5.58 -38.97
N VAL A 6 -2.33 -4.95 -37.83
CA VAL A 6 -0.96 -4.58 -37.40
C VAL A 6 -0.87 -4.55 -35.85
N LEU A 7 -1.56 -5.46 -35.16
CA LEU A 7 -1.47 -5.57 -33.69
C LEU A 7 -1.23 -7.00 -33.18
N ASP A 8 -0.82 -7.94 -34.06
CA ASP A 8 -0.97 -9.37 -33.78
C ASP A 8 0.34 -10.19 -33.70
N GLU A 9 1.51 -9.56 -33.50
CA GLU A 9 2.76 -10.32 -33.21
C GLU A 9 3.56 -9.72 -32.05
N SER A 10 3.68 -8.39 -31.94
CA SER A 10 4.41 -7.74 -30.83
C SER A 10 3.67 -7.72 -29.48
N ALA A 11 2.38 -8.07 -29.45
CA ALA A 11 1.59 -8.17 -28.22
C ALA A 11 1.70 -9.54 -27.54
N SER A 12 2.29 -10.54 -28.20
CA SER A 12 2.42 -11.92 -27.69
C SER A 12 3.62 -12.12 -26.76
N ALA A 13 4.66 -11.30 -26.86
CA ALA A 13 5.82 -11.42 -25.99
C ALA A 13 5.60 -10.67 -24.66
N ALA A 14 4.85 -9.56 -24.68
CA ALA A 14 4.47 -8.81 -23.47
C ALA A 14 3.25 -9.40 -22.74
N SER A 15 2.87 -10.67 -22.98
CA SER A 15 1.62 -11.26 -22.47
C SER A 15 1.76 -12.06 -21.18
N GLN A 16 2.97 -12.13 -20.59
CA GLN A 16 3.13 -12.81 -19.29
C GLN A 16 2.97 -11.86 -18.13
N SER A 17 2.22 -12.34 -17.17
CA SER A 17 1.83 -11.60 -15.98
C SER A 17 2.73 -11.96 -14.82
N LEU A 18 2.78 -11.12 -13.80
CA LEU A 18 3.56 -11.40 -12.60
C LEU A 18 3.07 -12.68 -11.91
N TYR A 19 1.75 -12.92 -11.95
CA TYR A 19 1.15 -14.18 -11.51
C TYR A 19 1.64 -15.38 -12.32
N TYR A 20 1.77 -15.24 -13.65
CA TYR A 20 2.31 -16.33 -14.49
C TYR A 20 3.81 -16.53 -14.33
N ALA A 21 4.57 -15.45 -14.05
CA ALA A 21 5.95 -15.56 -13.59
C ALA A 21 6.01 -16.44 -12.36
N ILE A 22 5.22 -16.16 -11.32
CA ILE A 22 5.15 -16.95 -10.08
C ILE A 22 4.57 -18.38 -10.30
N ALA A 23 3.81 -18.59 -11.37
CA ALA A 23 3.15 -19.87 -11.68
C ALA A 23 3.86 -20.74 -12.74
N GLY A 24 5.07 -20.38 -13.20
CA GLY A 24 5.99 -21.26 -13.94
C GLY A 24 5.64 -21.55 -15.42
N GLN A 25 5.35 -20.53 -16.24
CA GLN A 25 5.19 -20.63 -17.71
C GLN A 25 6.52 -20.43 -18.48
N PRO A 26 6.64 -20.52 -19.83
CA PRO A 26 7.96 -20.40 -20.48
C PRO A 26 8.49 -18.96 -20.50
N ASP A 27 9.80 -18.76 -20.33
CA ASP A 27 10.43 -17.44 -20.29
C ASP A 27 10.11 -16.55 -21.50
N VAL A 28 9.86 -15.26 -21.25
CA VAL A 28 9.81 -14.24 -22.29
C VAL A 28 11.21 -13.64 -22.49
N GLU A 29 11.77 -13.79 -23.69
CA GLU A 29 12.91 -13.01 -24.15
C GLU A 29 12.51 -12.20 -25.38
N LEU A 30 12.72 -10.88 -25.30
CA LEU A 30 12.52 -9.93 -26.39
C LEU A 30 13.82 -9.82 -27.18
N THR A 31 13.68 -9.67 -28.49
CA THR A 31 14.80 -9.30 -29.36
C THR A 31 15.26 -7.87 -29.10
N GLU A 32 16.49 -7.55 -29.47
CA GLU A 32 17.02 -6.17 -29.37
C GLU A 32 16.14 -5.15 -30.11
N GLN A 33 15.56 -5.53 -31.25
CA GLN A 33 14.68 -4.66 -32.02
C GLN A 33 13.36 -4.40 -31.27
N GLU A 34 12.76 -5.43 -30.68
CA GLU A 34 11.54 -5.28 -29.88
C GLU A 34 11.79 -4.39 -28.65
N ILE A 35 12.93 -4.55 -27.99
CA ILE A 35 13.36 -3.68 -26.87
C ILE A 35 13.55 -2.24 -27.34
N ALA A 36 14.20 -2.03 -28.49
CA ALA A 36 14.40 -0.70 -29.07
C ALA A 36 13.06 0.01 -29.35
N ASP A 37 12.06 -0.74 -29.78
CA ASP A 37 10.74 -0.23 -30.15
C ASP A 37 9.80 0.03 -28.94
N LEU A 38 10.14 -0.42 -27.73
CA LEU A 38 9.34 -0.14 -26.53
C LEU A 38 9.28 1.37 -26.22
N PRO A 39 8.11 2.02 -26.13
CA PRO A 39 8.06 3.46 -25.83
C PRO A 39 8.30 3.79 -24.34
N TYR A 40 8.43 2.77 -23.48
CA TYR A 40 8.54 2.91 -22.02
C TYR A 40 9.71 2.11 -21.46
N ALA A 41 10.16 2.47 -20.25
CA ALA A 41 11.15 1.69 -19.52
C ALA A 41 10.59 0.30 -19.18
N ALA A 42 11.46 -0.70 -19.11
CA ALA A 42 11.05 -2.08 -18.90
C ALA A 42 12.11 -2.87 -18.12
N ASN A 43 11.66 -3.88 -17.38
CA ASN A 43 12.48 -4.86 -16.69
C ASN A 43 11.99 -6.27 -16.97
N TYR A 44 12.91 -7.22 -16.91
CA TYR A 44 12.57 -8.60 -16.62
C TYR A 44 12.49 -8.80 -15.12
N VAL A 45 11.54 -9.63 -14.71
CA VAL A 45 11.39 -10.07 -13.31
C VAL A 45 11.17 -11.57 -13.24
N GLU A 46 11.76 -12.18 -12.22
CA GLU A 46 11.73 -13.61 -11.95
C GLU A 46 11.61 -13.82 -10.45
N PHE A 47 10.61 -14.58 -10.01
CA PHE A 47 10.43 -14.92 -8.59
C PHE A 47 10.93 -16.34 -8.34
N ASP A 48 11.85 -16.49 -7.39
CA ASP A 48 12.58 -17.73 -7.12
C ASP A 48 13.08 -18.39 -8.43
N ASP A 49 12.78 -19.67 -8.66
CA ASP A 49 13.13 -20.41 -9.87
C ASP A 49 11.93 -20.47 -10.86
N GLN A 50 11.06 -19.47 -10.84
CA GLN A 50 9.89 -19.44 -11.70
C GLN A 50 10.14 -18.69 -13.01
N ALA A 51 9.11 -18.57 -13.84
CA ALA A 51 9.23 -18.02 -15.18
C ALA A 51 9.57 -16.52 -15.16
N ARG A 52 10.36 -16.09 -16.12
CA ARG A 52 10.64 -14.67 -16.32
C ARG A 52 9.46 -13.95 -16.98
N ALA A 53 8.97 -12.88 -16.36
CA ALA A 53 8.02 -11.95 -16.95
C ALA A 53 8.66 -10.61 -17.34
N LEU A 54 8.11 -9.97 -18.37
CA LEU A 54 8.41 -8.59 -18.71
C LEU A 54 7.41 -7.66 -17.99
N ILE A 55 7.92 -6.62 -17.33
CA ILE A 55 7.13 -5.55 -16.73
C ILE A 55 7.58 -4.19 -17.29
N VAL A 56 6.64 -3.27 -17.43
CA VAL A 56 6.88 -1.92 -17.98
C VAL A 56 6.60 -0.85 -16.95
N LEU A 57 7.32 0.27 -17.01
CA LEU A 57 7.06 1.41 -16.12
C LEU A 57 5.73 2.07 -16.51
N GLY A 58 4.73 1.96 -15.63
CA GLY A 58 3.45 2.61 -15.82
C GLY A 58 3.43 4.04 -15.28
N TYR A 59 4.00 4.25 -14.08
CA TYR A 59 3.95 5.52 -13.36
C TYR A 59 5.21 5.76 -12.54
N ASP A 60 5.60 7.03 -12.41
CA ASP A 60 6.57 7.53 -11.44
C ASP A 60 5.87 8.46 -10.46
N ASP A 61 5.73 8.01 -9.21
CA ASP A 61 5.10 8.74 -8.13
C ASP A 61 6.14 9.35 -7.20
N ASN A 62 6.82 10.41 -7.64
CA ASN A 62 7.90 11.04 -6.88
C ASN A 62 8.97 10.01 -6.49
N HIS A 63 9.46 9.32 -7.51
CA HIS A 63 10.51 8.30 -7.48
C HIS A 63 10.11 7.01 -6.76
N SER A 64 8.81 6.81 -6.58
CA SER A 64 8.19 5.50 -6.36
C SER A 64 7.70 4.97 -7.72
N LEU A 65 8.46 4.04 -8.28
CA LEU A 65 8.27 3.54 -9.64
C LEU A 65 7.29 2.37 -9.63
N GLN A 66 6.20 2.46 -10.39
CA GLN A 66 5.19 1.42 -10.51
C GLN A 66 5.36 0.67 -11.83
N TRP A 67 5.86 -0.54 -11.72
CA TRP A 67 6.07 -1.46 -12.84
C TRP A 67 4.85 -2.36 -12.99
N VAL A 68 4.26 -2.39 -14.17
CA VAL A 68 3.00 -3.06 -14.47
C VAL A 68 3.26 -4.22 -15.42
N SER A 69 2.64 -5.35 -15.14
CA SER A 69 2.66 -6.55 -15.97
C SER A 69 1.47 -6.60 -16.96
N ALA A 70 1.41 -7.65 -17.78
CA ALA A 70 0.30 -7.89 -18.71
C ALA A 70 -1.08 -8.05 -18.04
N ASN A 71 -1.16 -8.66 -16.85
CA ASN A 71 -2.44 -8.87 -16.14
C ASN A 71 -2.65 -7.87 -14.99
N ASN A 72 -2.07 -6.67 -15.09
CA ASN A 72 -2.27 -5.58 -14.13
C ASN A 72 -1.73 -5.86 -12.71
N GLU A 73 -0.85 -6.85 -12.54
CA GLU A 73 -0.09 -6.92 -11.30
C GLU A 73 0.94 -5.79 -11.28
N VAL A 74 1.18 -5.22 -10.09
CA VAL A 74 2.07 -4.07 -9.95
C VAL A 74 3.17 -4.37 -8.96
N LEU A 75 4.41 -4.13 -9.39
CA LEU A 75 5.59 -4.11 -8.55
C LEU A 75 5.98 -2.64 -8.33
N THR A 76 5.97 -2.17 -7.08
CA THR A 76 6.42 -0.81 -6.77
C THR A 76 7.81 -0.83 -6.19
N THR A 77 8.74 -0.10 -6.81
CA THR A 77 10.11 0.06 -6.32
C THR A 77 10.39 1.49 -5.87
N SER A 78 11.32 1.66 -4.93
CA SER A 78 12.00 2.95 -4.78
C SER A 78 12.88 3.22 -6.01
N PHE A 79 13.34 4.46 -6.16
CA PHE A 79 14.28 4.84 -7.21
C PHE A 79 15.60 4.05 -7.18
N ALA A 80 16.01 3.58 -6.00
CA ALA A 80 17.19 2.73 -5.82
C ALA A 80 16.93 1.25 -6.14
N GLY A 81 15.70 0.89 -6.53
CA GLY A 81 15.35 -0.47 -6.91
C GLY A 81 14.85 -1.36 -5.77
N ARG A 82 14.73 -0.84 -4.54
CA ARG A 82 14.10 -1.57 -3.43
C ARG A 82 12.64 -1.83 -3.75
N VAL A 83 12.17 -3.07 -3.70
CA VAL A 83 10.73 -3.33 -3.74
C VAL A 83 10.11 -2.89 -2.43
N ILE A 84 9.11 -2.02 -2.51
CA ILE A 84 8.41 -1.46 -1.34
C ILE A 84 6.95 -1.87 -1.28
N ARG A 85 6.38 -2.39 -2.38
CA ARG A 85 5.02 -2.90 -2.44
C ARG A 85 4.80 -3.81 -3.65
N THR A 86 3.88 -4.75 -3.52
CA THR A 86 3.24 -5.45 -4.65
C THR A 86 1.72 -5.31 -4.57
N ASP A 87 1.04 -5.34 -5.72
CA ASP A 87 -0.42 -5.31 -5.80
C ASP A 87 -0.93 -6.38 -6.77
N SER A 88 -2.12 -6.90 -6.47
CA SER A 88 -2.87 -7.86 -7.29
C SER A 88 -2.18 -9.22 -7.49
N LEU A 89 -1.26 -9.58 -6.59
CA LEU A 89 -0.71 -10.93 -6.46
C LEU A 89 -1.54 -11.78 -5.48
N LEU A 90 -1.32 -13.11 -5.48
CA LEU A 90 -1.92 -14.03 -4.51
C LEU A 90 -1.49 -13.73 -3.06
N SER A 91 -0.26 -13.27 -2.91
CA SER A 91 0.31 -12.74 -1.67
C SER A 91 0.94 -11.40 -2.01
N ASN A 92 0.82 -10.41 -1.13
CA ASN A 92 1.35 -9.09 -1.38
C ASN A 92 2.32 -8.63 -0.30
N LEU A 93 3.40 -7.98 -0.70
CA LEU A 93 4.12 -7.07 0.17
C LEU A 93 3.31 -5.78 0.25
N GLU A 94 2.63 -5.56 1.36
CA GLU A 94 1.70 -4.45 1.50
C GLU A 94 2.41 -3.16 1.91
N HIS A 95 3.44 -3.27 2.73
CA HIS A 95 4.11 -2.09 3.27
C HIS A 95 5.51 -2.43 3.79
N VAL A 96 6.44 -1.50 3.57
CA VAL A 96 7.77 -1.47 4.20
C VAL A 96 7.87 -0.21 5.05
N ALA A 97 7.91 -0.39 6.36
CA ALA A 97 8.12 0.71 7.29
C ALA A 97 9.55 1.26 7.16
N ASP A 98 9.73 2.53 7.51
CA ASP A 98 11.04 3.20 7.53
C ASP A 98 11.83 3.14 6.21
N SER A 99 11.13 2.97 5.07
CA SER A 99 11.73 2.96 3.72
C SER A 99 12.49 4.24 3.37
N GLU A 100 12.10 5.38 3.94
CA GLU A 100 12.79 6.67 3.80
C GLU A 100 14.20 6.67 4.40
N THR A 101 14.50 5.71 5.27
CA THR A 101 15.83 5.53 5.87
C THR A 101 16.60 4.36 5.27
N ASP A 102 16.10 3.75 4.19
CA ASP A 102 16.82 2.70 3.45
C ASP A 102 18.19 3.24 2.98
N PRO A 103 19.30 2.62 3.41
CA PRO A 103 20.65 2.96 2.96
C PRO A 103 20.83 3.03 1.46
N LEU A 104 20.09 2.24 0.68
CA LEU A 104 20.26 2.14 -0.77
C LEU A 104 20.19 3.50 -1.46
N HIS A 105 19.31 4.40 -1.01
CA HIS A 105 19.22 5.74 -1.59
C HIS A 105 20.53 6.52 -1.40
N CYS A 106 21.05 6.59 -0.18
CA CYS A 106 22.33 7.25 0.09
C CYS A 106 23.48 6.59 -0.70
N ILE A 107 23.52 5.25 -0.72
CA ILE A 107 24.57 4.48 -1.38
C ILE A 107 24.53 4.68 -2.89
N GLN A 108 23.35 4.69 -3.52
CA GLN A 108 23.19 4.89 -4.96
C GLN A 108 23.72 6.26 -5.40
N PHE A 109 23.38 7.32 -4.66
CA PHE A 109 23.72 8.69 -5.03
C PHE A 109 25.08 9.17 -4.55
N ALA A 110 25.83 8.35 -3.80
CA ALA A 110 27.17 8.69 -3.38
C ALA A 110 28.12 8.76 -4.61
N PRO A 111 28.86 9.88 -4.82
CA PRO A 111 29.70 10.07 -6.00
C PRO A 111 30.98 9.21 -6.00
N SER A 112 31.31 8.55 -4.89
CA SER A 112 32.46 7.65 -4.80
C SER A 112 32.26 6.57 -3.73
N LEU A 113 32.98 5.46 -3.84
CA LEU A 113 33.00 4.38 -2.86
C LEU A 113 33.23 4.88 -1.43
N ALA A 114 34.19 5.79 -1.23
CA ALA A 114 34.51 6.33 0.10
C ALA A 114 33.33 7.13 0.71
N GLN A 115 32.46 7.71 -0.10
CA GLN A 115 31.24 8.37 0.38
C GLN A 115 30.10 7.38 0.58
N ALA A 116 29.97 6.40 -0.31
CA ALA A 116 28.99 5.32 -0.18
C ALA A 116 29.20 4.53 1.12
N GLN A 117 30.46 4.27 1.50
CA GLN A 117 30.84 3.61 2.75
C GLN A 117 30.58 4.44 4.01
N ARG A 118 30.22 5.72 3.88
CA ARG A 118 29.79 6.59 5.01
C ARG A 118 28.28 6.63 5.19
N CYS A 119 27.52 6.09 4.24
CA CYS A 119 26.09 5.90 4.42
C CYS A 119 25.83 4.96 5.60
N ASN A 120 24.65 5.07 6.20
CA ASN A 120 24.24 4.11 7.22
C ASN A 120 24.34 2.70 6.63
N ASN A 121 24.96 1.77 7.33
CA ASN A 121 25.17 0.42 6.83
C ASN A 121 24.27 -0.61 7.53
N THR A 122 23.32 -0.16 8.35
CA THR A 122 22.29 -1.00 8.95
C THR A 122 20.92 -0.48 8.59
N TRP A 123 19.95 -1.37 8.47
CA TRP A 123 18.56 -0.99 8.32
C TRP A 123 17.66 -1.98 9.03
N ARG A 124 16.98 -1.47 10.05
CA ARG A 124 15.94 -2.17 10.79
C ARG A 124 14.60 -1.58 10.39
N ARG A 125 13.66 -2.45 10.02
CA ARG A 125 12.35 -2.09 9.49
C ARG A 125 11.32 -3.15 9.82
N THR A 126 10.05 -2.79 9.72
CA THR A 126 8.96 -3.77 9.73
C THR A 126 8.37 -3.87 8.33
N ILE A 127 8.20 -5.08 7.82
CA ILE A 127 7.38 -5.30 6.61
C ILE A 127 6.02 -5.86 7.00
N THR A 128 4.99 -5.50 6.25
CA THR A 128 3.65 -6.07 6.37
C THR A 128 3.32 -6.83 5.10
N THR A 129 2.95 -8.10 5.24
CA THR A 129 2.57 -8.98 4.14
C THR A 129 1.09 -9.31 4.24
N GLU A 130 0.44 -9.56 3.11
CA GLU A 130 -0.93 -10.05 3.03
C GLU A 130 -0.94 -11.37 2.26
N HIS A 131 -1.68 -12.34 2.78
CA HIS A 131 -1.94 -13.60 2.10
C HIS A 131 -3.37 -14.04 2.38
N ASN A 132 -4.19 -14.17 1.34
CA ASN A 132 -5.59 -14.60 1.44
C ASN A 132 -6.42 -13.77 2.46
N GLY A 133 -6.20 -12.46 2.49
CA GLY A 133 -6.82 -11.48 3.38
C GLY A 133 -6.23 -11.44 4.80
N GLN A 134 -5.20 -12.25 5.09
CA GLN A 134 -4.54 -12.27 6.39
C GLN A 134 -3.23 -11.48 6.33
N PHE A 135 -3.08 -10.54 7.27
CA PHE A 135 -1.87 -9.73 7.36
C PHE A 135 -0.91 -10.28 8.41
N SER A 136 0.37 -10.31 8.06
CA SER A 136 1.48 -10.64 8.96
C SER A 136 2.49 -9.50 9.00
N GLN A 137 3.18 -9.33 10.13
CA GLN A 137 4.26 -8.36 10.26
C GLN A 137 5.58 -9.05 10.56
N TRP A 138 6.65 -8.58 9.95
CA TRP A 138 7.98 -9.15 10.14
C TRP A 138 8.97 -8.03 10.47
N LEU A 139 9.74 -8.22 11.54
CA LEU A 139 10.89 -7.36 11.83
C LEU A 139 12.06 -7.83 10.98
N VAL A 140 12.61 -6.93 10.20
CA VAL A 140 13.74 -7.20 9.31
C VAL A 140 14.91 -6.35 9.75
N ASP A 141 16.03 -7.00 10.05
CA ASP A 141 17.28 -6.34 10.46
C ASP A 141 18.41 -6.78 9.55
N THR A 142 19.11 -5.83 8.96
CA THR A 142 20.07 -6.07 7.88
C THR A 142 21.27 -5.15 7.95
N ILE A 143 22.37 -5.62 7.37
CA ILE A 143 23.64 -4.91 7.23
C ILE A 143 24.02 -4.85 5.75
N PHE A 144 24.57 -3.71 5.33
CA PHE A 144 24.99 -3.42 3.96
C PHE A 144 26.51 -3.45 3.82
N GLN A 145 26.96 -4.01 2.71
CA GLN A 145 28.35 -3.97 2.25
C GLN A 145 28.37 -3.39 0.84
N VAL A 146 29.30 -2.48 0.58
CA VAL A 146 29.41 -1.78 -0.70
C VAL A 146 30.76 -2.06 -1.32
N GLU A 147 30.73 -2.53 -2.55
CA GLU A 147 31.88 -2.73 -3.42
C GLU A 147 31.71 -1.87 -4.67
N GLU A 148 32.82 -1.42 -5.26
CA GLU A 148 32.79 -0.63 -6.49
C GLU A 148 33.91 -1.11 -7.42
N THR A 149 33.54 -1.36 -8.67
CA THR A 149 34.45 -1.66 -9.78
C THR A 149 34.60 -0.41 -10.65
N GLN A 150 35.32 -0.51 -11.77
CA GLN A 150 35.43 0.62 -12.69
C GLN A 150 34.09 1.03 -13.32
N ALA A 151 33.18 0.07 -13.50
CA ALA A 151 31.91 0.27 -14.20
C ALA A 151 30.69 0.27 -13.25
N ASN A 152 30.73 -0.56 -12.20
CA ASN A 152 29.54 -0.89 -11.41
C ASN A 152 29.79 -0.71 -9.92
N ARG A 153 28.73 -0.33 -9.19
CA ARG A 153 28.65 -0.42 -7.73
C ARG A 153 27.77 -1.59 -7.36
N ILE A 154 28.26 -2.45 -6.48
CA ILE A 154 27.57 -3.65 -6.01
C ILE A 154 27.31 -3.46 -4.52
N VAL A 155 26.04 -3.57 -4.14
CA VAL A 155 25.61 -3.47 -2.74
C VAL A 155 25.05 -4.82 -2.32
N ARG A 156 25.59 -5.38 -1.24
CA ARG A 156 25.15 -6.65 -0.67
C ARG A 156 24.49 -6.36 0.67
N GLU A 157 23.30 -6.88 0.87
CA GLU A 157 22.53 -6.74 2.10
C GLU A 157 22.30 -8.12 2.72
N TYR A 158 22.61 -8.27 4.00
CA TYR A 158 22.49 -9.54 4.72
C TYR A 158 21.77 -9.33 6.03
N GLY A 159 20.98 -10.31 6.45
CA GLY A 159 20.32 -10.24 7.75
C GLY A 159 19.28 -11.31 7.96
N ALA A 160 18.25 -10.97 8.74
CA ALA A 160 17.16 -11.88 9.02
C ALA A 160 15.81 -11.14 9.11
N ALA A 161 14.74 -11.86 8.76
CA ALA A 161 13.37 -11.50 9.07
C ALA A 161 12.83 -12.40 10.19
N GLU A 162 12.15 -11.81 11.16
CA GLU A 162 11.50 -12.50 12.26
C GLU A 162 10.01 -12.15 12.29
N LEU A 163 9.15 -13.17 12.36
CA LEU A 163 7.70 -12.96 12.45
C LEU A 163 7.33 -12.29 13.78
N LEU A 164 6.65 -11.15 13.72
CA LEU A 164 6.06 -10.48 14.87
C LEU A 164 4.71 -11.17 15.18
N SER A 165 4.66 -12.07 16.16
CA SER A 165 3.43 -12.78 16.52
C SER A 165 2.54 -11.94 17.45
N ALA A 166 1.23 -11.96 17.19
CA ALA A 166 0.21 -11.36 18.07
C ALA A 166 -0.25 -12.30 19.22
N SER A 167 0.27 -13.53 19.29
CA SER A 167 -0.18 -14.55 20.23
C SER A 167 1.03 -15.23 20.86
N ALA A 168 1.15 -15.08 22.19
CA ALA A 168 2.21 -15.61 23.03
C ALA A 168 2.12 -17.14 23.25
N ASP A 169 1.62 -17.90 22.27
CA ASP A 169 1.45 -19.34 22.41
C ASP A 169 2.40 -20.13 21.47
N THR A 170 3.49 -20.59 22.08
CA THR A 170 4.22 -21.85 21.83
C THR A 170 4.76 -22.18 20.43
N ARG A 171 4.89 -21.24 19.50
CA ARG A 171 5.66 -21.46 18.26
C ARG A 171 7.06 -20.85 18.37
N GLU A 172 8.08 -21.65 18.07
CA GLU A 172 9.45 -21.16 17.83
C GLU A 172 9.40 -19.96 16.87
N PRO A 173 10.16 -18.88 17.12
CA PRO A 173 10.20 -17.74 16.23
C PRO A 173 10.60 -18.21 14.83
N THR A 174 9.78 -17.89 13.83
CA THR A 174 10.12 -18.17 12.44
C THR A 174 11.13 -17.11 12.00
N THR A 175 12.38 -17.53 11.83
CA THR A 175 13.47 -16.69 11.35
C THR A 175 13.85 -17.09 9.93
N ILE A 176 13.92 -16.12 9.03
CA ILE A 176 14.31 -16.30 7.63
C ILE A 176 15.58 -15.51 7.37
N SER A 177 16.61 -16.15 6.82
CA SER A 177 17.83 -15.45 6.42
C SER A 177 17.61 -14.67 5.13
N ILE A 178 18.13 -13.45 5.08
CA ILE A 178 18.03 -12.54 3.94
C ILE A 178 19.41 -12.37 3.32
N SER A 179 19.47 -12.45 1.99
CA SER A 179 20.64 -12.07 1.21
C SER A 179 20.19 -11.40 -0.08
N ASN A 180 20.44 -10.09 -0.19
CA ASN A 180 20.09 -9.31 -1.37
C ASN A 180 21.35 -8.76 -2.02
N THR A 181 21.30 -8.56 -3.34
CA THR A 181 22.35 -7.92 -4.14
C THR A 181 21.72 -6.86 -5.03
N PHE A 182 22.28 -5.66 -5.02
CA PHE A 182 21.87 -4.55 -5.88
C PHE A 182 23.08 -4.12 -6.70
N GLU A 183 23.01 -4.33 -8.01
CA GLU A 183 24.01 -3.88 -8.94
C GLU A 183 23.56 -2.60 -9.65
N TYR A 184 24.44 -1.62 -9.62
CA TYR A 184 24.22 -0.33 -10.24
C TYR A 184 25.31 -0.04 -11.27
N ALA A 185 24.92 0.32 -12.48
CA ALA A 185 25.85 0.81 -13.50
C ALA A 185 26.12 2.30 -13.30
N LYS A 186 27.39 2.69 -13.45
CA LYS A 186 27.78 4.10 -13.39
C LYS A 186 27.26 4.85 -14.61
N TYR A 187 26.59 5.97 -14.37
CA TYR A 187 26.18 6.92 -15.40
C TYR A 187 26.48 8.34 -14.93
N ASN A 188 27.38 9.04 -15.61
CA ASN A 188 27.95 10.31 -15.14
C ASN A 188 28.50 10.17 -13.69
N ASP A 189 27.92 10.94 -12.75
CA ASP A 189 28.28 10.94 -11.32
C ASP A 189 27.27 10.18 -10.44
N THR A 190 26.29 9.50 -11.04
CA THR A 190 25.28 8.71 -10.34
C THR A 190 25.37 7.24 -10.74
N PHE A 191 24.66 6.40 -9.99
CA PHE A 191 24.58 4.97 -10.22
C PHE A 191 23.12 4.60 -10.44
N ARG A 192 22.81 3.93 -11.55
CA ARG A 192 21.45 3.50 -11.90
C ARG A 192 21.31 2.00 -11.70
N PRO A 193 20.19 1.49 -11.16
CA PRO A 193 20.00 0.05 -10.99
C PRO A 193 20.00 -0.65 -12.35
N VAL A 194 20.67 -1.80 -12.44
CA VAL A 194 20.70 -2.63 -13.67
C VAL A 194 20.32 -4.07 -13.41
N GLU A 195 20.69 -4.60 -12.25
CA GLU A 195 20.37 -5.97 -11.87
C GLU A 195 20.22 -6.03 -10.35
N LEU A 196 19.10 -6.60 -9.89
CA LEU A 196 18.72 -6.62 -8.50
C LEU A 196 18.25 -8.02 -8.14
N THR A 197 18.72 -8.55 -7.02
CA THR A 197 18.22 -9.80 -6.44
C THR A 197 17.86 -9.51 -4.99
N GLN A 198 16.60 -9.63 -4.62
CA GLN A 198 16.15 -9.27 -3.27
C GLN A 198 15.02 -10.15 -2.76
N TRP A 199 15.11 -10.53 -1.50
CA TRP A 199 14.03 -11.16 -0.76
C TRP A 199 12.90 -10.16 -0.53
N ILE A 200 11.68 -10.55 -0.90
CA ILE A 200 10.48 -9.71 -0.81
C ILE A 200 9.70 -10.03 0.45
N SER A 201 9.35 -11.30 0.62
CA SER A 201 8.57 -11.79 1.75
C SER A 201 8.67 -13.32 1.87
N PRO A 202 8.21 -13.93 2.98
CA PRO A 202 8.15 -15.39 3.10
C PRO A 202 7.31 -16.05 2.01
N GLU A 203 6.24 -15.40 1.58
CA GLU A 203 5.29 -15.93 0.60
C GLU A 203 5.70 -15.68 -0.85
N LEU A 204 6.48 -14.62 -1.10
CA LEU A 204 6.93 -14.22 -2.43
C LEU A 204 8.37 -14.64 -2.77
N GLY A 205 9.19 -14.97 -1.76
CA GLY A 205 10.55 -15.44 -1.96
C GLY A 205 11.51 -14.36 -2.48
N MET A 206 12.48 -14.79 -3.27
CA MET A 206 13.48 -13.95 -3.93
C MET A 206 12.95 -13.41 -5.25
N LEU A 207 13.10 -12.11 -5.48
CA LEU A 207 12.88 -11.48 -6.77
C LEU A 207 14.23 -11.18 -7.42
N GLN A 208 14.41 -11.64 -8.65
CA GLN A 208 15.42 -11.11 -9.56
C GLN A 208 14.76 -10.09 -10.50
N GLN A 209 15.41 -8.95 -10.68
CA GLN A 209 14.97 -7.89 -11.60
C GLN A 209 16.16 -7.46 -12.45
N GLN A 210 15.99 -7.45 -13.76
CA GLN A 210 17.00 -7.05 -14.73
C GLN A 210 16.46 -5.94 -15.63
N GLU A 211 17.22 -4.85 -15.78
CA GLU A 211 16.84 -3.76 -16.66
C GLU A 211 16.89 -4.19 -18.12
N VAL A 212 15.79 -3.96 -18.83
CA VAL A 212 15.66 -4.21 -20.27
C VAL A 212 15.74 -2.90 -21.04
N LYS A 213 15.01 -1.90 -20.57
CA LYS A 213 15.01 -0.55 -21.13
C LYS A 213 15.10 0.49 -20.04
N VAL A 214 16.11 1.35 -20.16
CA VAL A 214 16.44 2.38 -19.18
C VAL A 214 15.28 3.35 -18.97
N TYR A 215 15.03 3.69 -17.71
CA TYR A 215 14.18 4.82 -17.36
C TYR A 215 14.91 6.15 -17.55
N GLY A 216 14.35 7.02 -18.38
CA GLY A 216 15.00 8.26 -18.85
C GLY A 216 15.45 9.21 -17.72
N GLU A 217 14.76 9.23 -16.58
CA GLU A 217 15.17 10.08 -15.45
C GLU A 217 16.50 9.63 -14.82
N TYR A 218 16.86 8.34 -14.89
CA TYR A 218 18.19 7.89 -14.49
C TYR A 218 19.30 8.50 -15.36
N LEU A 219 18.96 8.92 -16.58
CA LEU A 219 19.86 9.56 -17.53
C LEU A 219 19.86 11.09 -17.41
N SER A 220 18.98 11.65 -16.59
CA SER A 220 18.91 13.09 -16.34
C SER A 220 19.91 13.50 -15.24
N ASN A 221 20.49 14.70 -15.36
CA ASN A 221 21.33 15.27 -14.29
C ASN A 221 20.50 15.70 -13.06
N ASP A 222 19.16 15.63 -13.14
CA ASP A 222 18.23 15.99 -12.06
C ASP A 222 18.21 14.97 -10.93
N GLY A 223 18.74 13.76 -11.14
CA GLY A 223 18.95 12.77 -10.07
C GLY A 223 19.82 13.27 -8.91
N LYS A 224 20.59 14.35 -9.09
CA LYS A 224 21.36 15.01 -8.01
C LYS A 224 20.51 15.90 -7.09
N ASN A 225 19.32 16.33 -7.53
CA ASN A 225 18.40 17.16 -6.72
C ASN A 225 17.47 16.33 -5.82
N LEU A 226 17.45 15.00 -6.00
CA LEU A 226 16.71 14.06 -5.16
C LEU A 226 17.09 14.11 -3.68
N SER A 227 18.33 14.51 -3.35
CA SER A 227 18.74 14.72 -1.95
C SER A 227 18.21 16.03 -1.35
N LYS A 228 17.65 16.94 -2.16
CA LYS A 228 17.22 18.29 -1.79
C LYS A 228 15.71 18.50 -1.83
N ASP A 229 14.96 17.61 -2.48
CA ASP A 229 13.50 17.64 -2.44
C ASP A 229 12.97 17.06 -1.11
N ARG A 230 13.49 17.57 0.00
CA ARG A 230 12.72 17.64 1.25
C ARG A 230 11.66 18.70 1.04
N PHE A 231 10.47 18.20 0.71
CA PHE A 231 9.20 18.87 0.58
C PHE A 231 9.11 20.27 1.17
N LEU A 232 8.73 21.21 0.30
CA LEU A 232 8.00 22.41 0.68
C LEU A 232 6.74 21.97 1.43
N GLN A 233 6.82 22.04 2.76
CA GLN A 233 5.78 21.66 3.72
C GLN A 233 4.65 22.69 3.82
N ASP A 234 4.65 23.74 2.99
CA ASP A 234 3.92 24.96 3.26
C ASP A 234 2.75 25.19 2.28
N GLN A 235 1.78 24.29 2.30
CA GLN A 235 0.37 24.66 2.10
C GLN A 235 -0.49 24.10 3.24
N LEU A 236 0.00 24.28 4.46
CA LEU A 236 -0.82 24.19 5.66
C LEU A 236 -1.67 25.45 5.74
N PHE A 237 -2.92 25.37 5.31
CA PHE A 237 -3.86 26.45 5.57
C PHE A 237 -4.05 26.57 7.09
N SER A 238 -3.56 27.67 7.67
CA SER A 238 -3.71 27.96 9.11
C SER A 238 -5.17 28.29 9.49
N GLN A 239 -6.02 28.53 8.50
CA GLN A 239 -7.45 28.79 8.61
C GLN A 239 -8.21 28.08 7.47
N PRO A 240 -9.49 27.70 7.63
CA PRO A 240 -10.29 27.11 6.56
C PRO A 240 -10.22 27.94 5.27
N PRO A 241 -10.08 27.31 4.08
CA PRO A 241 -10.09 28.04 2.83
C PRO A 241 -11.44 28.72 2.61
N GLN A 242 -11.43 29.93 2.05
CA GLN A 242 -12.65 30.60 1.58
C GLN A 242 -13.07 29.95 0.26
N LEU A 243 -14.15 29.16 0.28
CA LEU A 243 -14.60 28.38 -0.87
C LEU A 243 -15.65 29.13 -1.69
N THR A 244 -15.60 28.95 -3.01
CA THR A 244 -16.73 29.24 -3.90
C THR A 244 -17.68 28.05 -3.98
N ASN A 245 -18.89 28.25 -4.49
CA ASN A 245 -19.91 27.17 -4.61
C ASN A 245 -19.52 26.04 -5.58
N GLN A 246 -18.50 26.25 -6.43
CA GLN A 246 -18.02 25.26 -7.40
C GLN A 246 -16.84 24.46 -6.86
N GLN A 247 -16.16 24.99 -5.85
CA GLN A 247 -14.95 24.38 -5.31
C GLN A 247 -15.25 23.23 -4.36
N MET A 248 -14.41 22.21 -4.41
CA MET A 248 -14.37 21.17 -3.40
C MET A 248 -13.15 21.29 -2.52
N TRP A 249 -13.38 21.07 -1.23
CA TRP A 249 -12.35 21.03 -0.21
C TRP A 249 -12.14 19.61 0.28
N VAL A 250 -10.95 19.07 -0.01
CA VAL A 250 -10.51 17.76 0.46
C VAL A 250 -9.42 17.95 1.49
N ARG A 251 -9.59 17.32 2.65
CA ARG A 251 -8.57 17.25 3.68
C ARG A 251 -7.90 15.89 3.66
N ILE A 252 -6.57 15.89 3.69
CA ILE A 252 -5.75 14.70 3.84
C ILE A 252 -5.11 14.75 5.22
N GLU A 253 -5.36 13.74 6.03
CA GLU A 253 -4.82 13.62 7.38
C GLU A 253 -3.87 12.43 7.44
N ARG A 254 -2.64 12.64 7.91
CA ARG A 254 -1.69 11.56 8.17
C ARG A 254 -1.78 11.10 9.62
N SER A 255 -1.36 9.87 9.90
CA SER A 255 -1.32 9.32 11.27
C SER A 255 -0.52 10.19 12.24
N ASN A 256 0.55 10.84 11.77
CA ASN A 256 1.35 11.78 12.57
C ASN A 256 0.66 13.13 12.88
N GLY A 257 -0.62 13.29 12.52
CA GLY A 257 -1.40 14.50 12.73
C GLY A 257 -1.23 15.60 11.67
N THR A 258 -0.34 15.41 10.69
CA THR A 258 -0.15 16.37 9.59
C THR A 258 -1.42 16.42 8.74
N LYS A 259 -1.85 17.63 8.39
CA LYS A 259 -3.03 17.86 7.54
C LYS A 259 -2.63 18.60 6.29
N VAL A 260 -3.18 18.21 5.14
CA VAL A 260 -3.02 18.92 3.88
C VAL A 260 -4.41 19.18 3.35
N ASP A 261 -4.73 20.44 3.09
CA ASP A 261 -6.00 20.83 2.52
C ASP A 261 -5.80 21.12 1.03
N ILE A 262 -6.59 20.48 0.19
CA ILE A 262 -6.61 20.65 -1.26
C ILE A 262 -7.95 21.26 -1.64
N VAL A 263 -7.90 22.34 -2.40
CA VAL A 263 -9.09 22.94 -3.02
C VAL A 263 -9.00 22.74 -4.53
N THR A 264 -10.07 22.22 -5.11
CA THR A 264 -10.17 21.98 -6.56
C THR A 264 -11.44 22.61 -7.11
N ASP A 265 -11.37 23.11 -8.34
CA ASP A 265 -12.52 23.71 -9.03
C ASP A 265 -13.42 22.67 -9.72
N ASP A 266 -12.94 21.42 -9.85
CA ASP A 266 -13.62 20.31 -10.52
C ASP A 266 -13.97 19.17 -9.55
N GLU A 267 -14.64 18.12 -10.07
CA GLU A 267 -14.87 16.86 -9.37
C GLU A 267 -13.72 15.88 -9.63
N PRO A 268 -12.70 15.78 -8.75
CA PRO A 268 -11.57 14.94 -9.01
C PRO A 268 -11.89 13.50 -8.64
N ARG A 269 -11.18 12.58 -9.28
CA ARG A 269 -11.05 11.22 -8.81
C ARG A 269 -10.04 11.14 -7.67
N MET A 270 -10.20 10.14 -6.83
CA MET A 270 -9.29 9.90 -5.70
C MET A 270 -7.82 9.83 -6.13
N SER A 271 -7.50 9.14 -7.22
CA SER A 271 -6.13 9.03 -7.71
C SER A 271 -5.54 10.39 -8.03
N GLN A 272 -6.29 11.29 -8.68
CA GLN A 272 -5.81 12.63 -9.06
C GLN A 272 -5.43 13.47 -7.84
N LEU A 273 -6.18 13.34 -6.75
CA LEU A 273 -5.87 14.02 -5.49
C LEU A 273 -4.63 13.44 -4.83
N LEU A 274 -4.47 12.11 -4.88
CA LEU A 274 -3.31 11.47 -4.30
C LEU A 274 -2.05 11.73 -5.13
N ASP A 275 -2.14 11.84 -6.45
CA ASP A 275 -1.00 12.18 -7.31
C ASP A 275 -0.40 13.55 -6.91
N ALA A 276 -1.26 14.49 -6.49
CA ALA A 276 -0.84 15.80 -5.99
C ALA A 276 -0.24 15.77 -4.57
N VAL A 277 -0.30 14.62 -3.89
CA VAL A 277 0.16 14.47 -2.51
C VAL A 277 1.48 13.73 -2.53
N PRO A 278 2.57 14.40 -2.14
CA PRO A 278 3.83 13.72 -2.05
C PRO A 278 3.76 12.69 -0.94
N THR A 279 3.74 11.42 -1.31
CA THR A 279 3.70 10.34 -0.34
C THR A 279 5.10 10.14 0.20
N ALA A 280 5.21 10.16 1.52
CA ALA A 280 6.27 9.37 2.12
C ALA A 280 6.05 7.93 1.62
N GLN A 281 7.12 7.27 1.20
CA GLN A 281 7.15 5.88 0.74
C GLN A 281 6.57 4.90 1.78
N SER A 282 6.31 5.36 3.01
CA SER A 282 5.80 4.61 4.15
C SER A 282 4.27 4.67 4.39
N VAL A 283 3.43 4.89 3.38
CA VAL A 283 1.96 4.81 3.58
C VAL A 283 1.48 3.35 3.55
N MET A 284 0.74 2.93 4.58
CA MET A 284 -0.02 1.67 4.62
C MET A 284 -1.32 1.83 3.84
N TRP A 285 -1.25 1.69 2.52
CA TRP A 285 -2.36 1.96 1.61
C TRP A 285 -3.69 1.25 1.94
N PRO A 286 -3.71 -0.06 2.30
CA PRO A 286 -4.96 -0.75 2.67
C PRO A 286 -5.71 -0.14 3.86
N GLN A 287 -5.00 0.62 4.71
CA GLN A 287 -5.57 1.33 5.85
C GLN A 287 -6.05 2.74 5.50
N THR A 288 -5.91 3.16 4.23
CA THR A 288 -6.42 4.44 3.74
C THR A 288 -7.94 4.46 3.82
N LYS A 289 -8.48 5.53 4.39
CA LYS A 289 -9.94 5.73 4.49
C LYS A 289 -10.34 7.02 3.80
N ILE A 290 -11.45 6.99 3.07
CA ILE A 290 -12.04 8.16 2.41
C ILE A 290 -13.46 8.33 2.94
N SER A 291 -13.70 9.43 3.64
CA SER A 291 -15.01 9.70 4.22
C SER A 291 -15.52 11.07 3.81
N SER A 292 -16.84 11.24 3.87
CA SER A 292 -17.53 12.53 3.74
C SER A 292 -18.47 12.71 4.94
N PRO A 293 -18.93 13.93 5.23
CA PRO A 293 -19.97 14.17 6.24
C PRO A 293 -21.22 13.31 6.03
N ALA A 294 -21.71 13.21 4.79
CA ALA A 294 -22.90 12.40 4.47
C ALA A 294 -22.68 10.91 4.75
N LEU A 295 -21.52 10.36 4.35
CA LEU A 295 -21.19 8.97 4.63
C LEU A 295 -21.06 8.71 6.14
N LYS A 296 -20.45 9.63 6.89
CA LYS A 296 -20.38 9.56 8.36
C LYS A 296 -21.77 9.52 8.97
N GLN A 297 -22.68 10.39 8.53
CA GLN A 297 -24.06 10.41 9.02
C GLN A 297 -24.80 9.09 8.72
N GLN A 298 -24.70 8.58 7.48
CA GLN A 298 -25.32 7.30 7.11
C GLN A 298 -24.75 6.14 7.92
N PHE A 299 -23.44 6.13 8.13
CA PHE A 299 -22.77 5.12 8.92
C PHE A 299 -23.20 5.14 10.38
N GLU A 300 -23.29 6.32 11.00
CA GLU A 300 -23.78 6.45 12.38
C GLU A 300 -25.23 5.97 12.51
N ALA A 301 -26.10 6.28 11.55
CA ALA A 301 -27.47 5.75 11.54
C ALA A 301 -27.50 4.21 11.48
N ARG A 302 -26.66 3.60 10.63
CA ARG A 302 -26.51 2.13 10.55
C ARG A 302 -25.93 1.54 11.85
N LYS A 303 -24.95 2.20 12.45
CA LYS A 303 -24.34 1.81 13.72
C LYS A 303 -25.40 1.82 14.83
N GLN A 304 -26.22 2.85 14.93
CA GLN A 304 -27.34 2.90 15.88
C GLN A 304 -28.36 1.78 15.64
N GLY A 305 -28.72 1.51 14.38
CA GLY A 305 -29.60 0.39 14.04
C GLY A 305 -29.04 -0.96 14.49
N MET A 306 -27.74 -1.20 14.29
CA MET A 306 -27.07 -2.40 14.75
C MET A 306 -27.04 -2.52 16.28
N TYR A 307 -26.77 -1.41 16.98
CA TYR A 307 -26.81 -1.36 18.44
C TYR A 307 -28.18 -1.78 18.99
N VAL A 308 -29.26 -1.20 18.46
CA VAL A 308 -30.64 -1.57 18.85
C VAL A 308 -30.88 -3.06 18.59
N ARG A 309 -30.42 -3.58 17.46
CA ARG A 309 -30.54 -5.01 17.13
C ARG A 309 -29.81 -5.91 18.12
N LEU A 310 -28.62 -5.54 18.57
CA LEU A 310 -27.87 -6.28 19.61
C LEU A 310 -28.56 -6.22 20.97
N LYS A 311 -29.18 -5.09 21.34
CA LYS A 311 -29.99 -4.99 22.56
C LYS A 311 -31.27 -5.84 22.47
N MET A 312 -31.90 -5.91 21.29
CA MET A 312 -33.04 -6.81 21.06
C MET A 312 -32.62 -8.28 21.19
N LEU A 313 -31.47 -8.67 20.64
CA LEU A 313 -30.92 -10.02 20.80
C LEU A 313 -30.73 -10.38 22.28
N ALA A 314 -30.12 -9.48 23.06
CA ALA A 314 -29.98 -9.66 24.50
C ALA A 314 -31.32 -9.84 25.21
N GLN A 315 -32.35 -9.08 24.79
CA GLN A 315 -33.69 -9.20 25.35
C GLN A 315 -34.38 -10.51 24.96
N THR A 316 -34.18 -11.01 23.74
CA THR A 316 -34.66 -12.32 23.31
C THR A 316 -34.07 -13.43 24.18
N TYR A 317 -32.75 -13.43 24.41
CA TYR A 317 -32.13 -14.40 25.31
C TYR A 317 -32.68 -14.33 26.75
N ARG A 318 -32.97 -13.13 27.28
CA ARG A 318 -33.61 -13.00 28.61
C ARG A 318 -35.00 -13.63 28.63
N TYR A 319 -35.79 -13.42 27.57
CA TYR A 319 -37.12 -13.99 27.45
C TYR A 319 -37.07 -15.53 27.39
N ASP A 320 -36.08 -16.08 26.68
CA ASP A 320 -35.87 -17.52 26.53
C ASP A 320 -35.21 -18.19 27.76
N GLY A 321 -34.81 -17.40 28.77
CA GLY A 321 -34.16 -17.90 29.99
C GLY A 321 -32.64 -18.13 29.86
N GLU A 322 -32.03 -17.70 28.76
CA GLU A 322 -30.61 -17.87 28.44
C GLU A 322 -29.75 -16.74 29.05
N ALA A 323 -29.60 -16.75 30.38
CA ALA A 323 -28.99 -15.64 31.11
C ALA A 323 -27.54 -15.31 30.70
N GLU A 324 -26.73 -16.33 30.37
CA GLU A 324 -25.34 -16.13 29.94
C GLU A 324 -25.28 -15.45 28.57
N LEU A 325 -26.05 -15.92 27.59
CA LEU A 325 -26.11 -15.35 26.25
C LEU A 325 -26.71 -13.93 26.27
N ALA A 326 -27.69 -13.68 27.14
CA ALA A 326 -28.21 -12.34 27.38
C ALA A 326 -27.13 -11.38 27.89
N SER A 327 -26.28 -11.84 28.81
CA SER A 327 -25.15 -11.06 29.34
C SER A 327 -24.12 -10.78 28.24
N LYS A 328 -23.67 -11.81 27.52
CA LYS A 328 -22.73 -11.71 26.39
C LYS A 328 -23.22 -10.75 25.31
N SER A 329 -24.49 -10.87 24.90
CA SER A 329 -25.09 -9.98 23.91
C SER A 329 -25.26 -8.54 24.42
N GLY A 330 -25.52 -8.37 25.72
CA GLY A 330 -25.60 -7.06 26.36
C GLY A 330 -24.26 -6.33 26.33
N ALA A 331 -23.19 -7.03 26.74
CA ALA A 331 -21.81 -6.54 26.70
C ALA A 331 -21.37 -6.23 25.27
N LEU A 332 -21.64 -7.12 24.31
CA LEU A 332 -21.33 -6.89 22.89
C LEU A 332 -21.99 -5.60 22.36
N ALA A 333 -23.24 -5.32 22.76
CA ALA A 333 -23.93 -4.09 22.35
C ALA A 333 -23.24 -2.84 22.92
N ASP A 334 -22.79 -2.89 24.17
CA ASP A 334 -22.12 -1.77 24.82
C ASP A 334 -20.73 -1.53 24.23
N ASP A 335 -19.96 -2.62 24.02
CA ASP A 335 -18.66 -2.58 23.36
C ASP A 335 -18.78 -2.02 21.93
N PHE A 336 -19.78 -2.47 21.16
CA PHE A 336 -19.98 -2.08 19.76
C PHE A 336 -20.06 -0.56 19.56
N LEU A 337 -20.65 0.18 20.50
CA LEU A 337 -20.70 1.65 20.42
C LEU A 337 -19.33 2.29 20.60
N THR A 338 -18.45 1.67 21.38
CA THR A 338 -17.09 2.14 21.64
C THR A 338 -16.09 1.77 20.54
N TRP A 339 -16.46 0.89 19.62
CA TRP A 339 -15.58 0.47 18.53
C TRP A 339 -15.17 1.70 17.68
N PRO A 340 -13.86 1.87 17.40
CA PRO A 340 -13.33 2.99 16.63
C PRO A 340 -13.59 2.75 15.14
N LEU A 341 -14.85 2.72 14.72
CA LEU A 341 -15.21 2.50 13.32
C LEU A 341 -15.22 3.84 12.59
N LYS A 342 -14.58 3.93 11.42
CA LYS A 342 -14.76 5.04 10.48
C LYS A 342 -15.19 4.51 9.11
N PRO A 343 -16.27 5.05 8.55
CA PRO A 343 -16.70 4.63 7.24
C PRO A 343 -15.70 5.06 6.18
N SER A 344 -15.64 4.28 5.11
CA SER A 344 -14.83 4.61 3.95
C SER A 344 -15.56 4.20 2.67
N TYR A 345 -15.42 5.00 1.62
CA TYR A 345 -15.90 4.66 0.28
C TYR A 345 -15.08 3.54 -0.38
N VAL A 346 -13.84 3.36 0.07
CA VAL A 346 -12.91 2.33 -0.42
C VAL A 346 -12.37 1.50 0.74
N THR A 347 -12.09 0.24 0.47
CA THR A 347 -11.42 -0.69 1.38
C THR A 347 -10.30 -1.35 0.60
N ASP A 348 -9.18 -1.66 1.25
CA ASP A 348 -8.02 -2.26 0.57
C ASP A 348 -7.51 -1.41 -0.62
N PHE A 349 -7.51 -0.09 -0.39
CA PHE A 349 -7.10 0.88 -1.39
C PHE A 349 -5.59 0.80 -1.66
N SER A 350 -5.18 1.02 -2.91
CA SER A 350 -3.82 1.41 -3.28
C SER A 350 -3.86 2.30 -4.52
N ARG A 351 -2.80 3.08 -4.76
CA ARG A 351 -2.73 3.92 -5.97
C ARG A 351 -2.74 3.08 -7.25
N ALA A 352 -1.99 1.98 -7.25
CA ALA A 352 -1.97 1.01 -8.33
C ALA A 352 -3.38 0.50 -8.66
N LYS A 353 -4.10 -0.02 -7.64
CA LYS A 353 -5.49 -0.48 -7.79
C LYS A 353 -6.42 0.64 -8.29
N ALA A 354 -6.29 1.86 -7.77
CA ALA A 354 -7.10 3.00 -8.20
C ALA A 354 -6.84 3.45 -9.65
N ARG A 355 -5.64 3.21 -10.18
CA ARG A 355 -5.32 3.52 -11.58
C ARG A 355 -5.86 2.47 -12.55
N GLN A 356 -6.03 1.25 -12.08
CA GLN A 356 -6.46 0.10 -12.89
C GLN A 356 -7.97 -0.17 -12.77
N ASP A 357 -8.56 0.09 -11.62
CA ASP A 357 -9.97 -0.19 -11.31
C ASP A 357 -10.72 1.07 -10.88
N LEU A 358 -11.71 1.45 -11.69
CA LEU A 358 -12.60 2.58 -11.41
C LEU A 358 -13.40 2.40 -10.11
N SER A 359 -13.65 1.16 -9.68
CA SER A 359 -14.31 0.86 -8.42
C SER A 359 -13.46 1.27 -7.21
N GLN A 360 -12.13 1.22 -7.37
CA GLN A 360 -11.14 1.66 -6.38
C GLN A 360 -10.79 3.15 -6.50
N ASN A 361 -11.39 3.86 -7.47
CA ASN A 361 -11.10 5.25 -7.77
C ASN A 361 -12.37 6.11 -7.85
N PRO A 362 -13.08 6.27 -6.72
CA PRO A 362 -14.34 6.98 -6.70
C PRO A 362 -14.18 8.42 -7.18
N LEU A 363 -15.16 8.88 -7.96
CA LEU A 363 -15.33 10.30 -8.28
C LEU A 363 -15.83 10.99 -7.01
N LEU A 364 -15.02 11.90 -6.48
CA LEU A 364 -15.47 12.78 -5.40
C LEU A 364 -16.37 13.82 -6.06
N ASN A 365 -17.64 13.84 -5.70
CA ASN A 365 -18.63 14.68 -6.36
C ASN A 365 -19.46 15.45 -5.35
N HIS A 366 -19.98 16.56 -5.81
CA HIS A 366 -20.70 17.50 -4.98
C HIS A 366 -22.03 16.95 -4.44
N ALA A 367 -22.63 15.96 -5.10
CA ALA A 367 -23.87 15.35 -4.64
C ALA A 367 -23.70 14.61 -3.30
N GLN A 368 -22.51 14.07 -3.04
CA GLN A 368 -22.17 13.38 -1.78
C GLN A 368 -21.83 14.34 -0.63
N VAL A 369 -21.55 15.61 -0.93
CA VAL A 369 -21.26 16.64 0.07
C VAL A 369 -22.55 17.23 0.64
N GLY A 370 -23.61 17.31 -0.19
CA GLY A 370 -24.92 17.81 0.22
C GLY A 370 -24.88 19.27 0.69
N GLU A 371 -25.63 19.59 1.75
CA GLU A 371 -25.69 20.94 2.33
C GLU A 371 -24.40 21.35 3.07
N HIS A 372 -23.48 20.41 3.33
CA HIS A 372 -22.21 20.69 4.01
C HIS A 372 -21.22 21.51 3.16
N ARG A 373 -21.59 21.85 1.92
CA ARG A 373 -20.76 22.63 0.99
C ARG A 373 -20.30 23.98 1.56
N LEU A 374 -21.11 24.58 2.42
CA LEU A 374 -20.87 25.93 3.00
C LEU A 374 -20.46 25.88 4.48
N ASN A 375 -20.28 24.68 5.04
CA ASN A 375 -19.77 24.56 6.40
C ASN A 375 -18.26 24.80 6.37
N ASN A 376 -17.70 25.33 7.46
CA ASN A 376 -16.24 25.45 7.67
C ASN A 376 -15.57 24.07 7.92
N GLU A 377 -16.03 23.02 7.23
CA GLU A 377 -15.55 21.65 7.33
C GLU A 377 -15.20 21.09 5.93
N PRO A 378 -14.19 20.21 5.85
CA PRO A 378 -13.80 19.60 4.59
C PRO A 378 -14.93 18.71 4.05
N HIS A 379 -15.17 18.81 2.75
CA HIS A 379 -16.17 18.02 2.04
C HIS A 379 -15.82 16.54 2.03
N TYR A 380 -14.52 16.24 1.94
CA TYR A 380 -13.97 14.90 2.07
C TYR A 380 -12.78 14.88 3.02
N THR A 381 -12.63 13.79 3.76
CA THR A 381 -11.43 13.50 4.56
C THR A 381 -10.82 12.19 4.10
N ILE A 382 -9.57 12.25 3.67
CA ILE A 382 -8.72 11.11 3.36
C ILE A 382 -7.77 10.91 4.54
N THR A 383 -7.78 9.73 5.17
CA THR A 383 -6.85 9.40 6.24
C THR A 383 -5.80 8.43 5.72
N LEU A 384 -4.52 8.81 5.82
CA LEU A 384 -3.36 8.00 5.45
C LEU A 384 -2.68 7.48 6.73
N SER A 385 -2.55 6.17 6.85
CA SER A 385 -1.89 5.52 7.99
C SER A 385 -0.45 5.16 7.64
N ALA A 386 0.49 5.38 8.55
CA ALA A 386 1.89 4.97 8.36
C ALA A 386 2.20 3.55 8.88
N HIS A 387 1.28 2.94 9.62
CA HIS A 387 1.51 1.65 10.27
C HIS A 387 0.31 0.73 10.10
N TYR A 388 0.59 -0.56 9.94
CA TYR A 388 -0.41 -1.60 10.17
C TYR A 388 -0.54 -1.80 11.69
N ASN A 389 -1.71 -1.46 12.23
CA ASN A 389 -1.99 -1.66 13.65
C ASN A 389 -2.76 -2.97 13.81
N GLN A 390 -2.07 -4.00 14.29
CA GLN A 390 -2.61 -5.34 14.46
C GLN A 390 -3.52 -5.48 15.69
N LYS A 391 -4.20 -4.41 16.17
CA LYS A 391 -5.22 -4.58 17.21
C LYS A 391 -6.21 -5.64 16.73
N GLN A 392 -6.21 -6.77 17.45
CA GLN A 392 -7.01 -7.92 17.10
C GLN A 392 -8.47 -7.45 17.00
N LEU A 393 -9.08 -7.65 15.83
CA LEU A 393 -10.52 -7.42 15.70
C LEU A 393 -11.21 -8.16 16.85
N PRO A 394 -12.16 -7.52 17.55
CA PRO A 394 -12.81 -8.17 18.68
C PRO A 394 -13.44 -9.48 18.21
N ALA A 395 -13.12 -10.57 18.89
CA ALA A 395 -13.77 -11.85 18.63
C ALA A 395 -15.27 -11.70 18.89
N LEU A 396 -16.10 -12.28 18.02
CA LEU A 396 -17.54 -12.28 18.22
C LEU A 396 -17.87 -13.24 19.39
N PRO A 397 -18.47 -12.76 20.48
CA PRO A 397 -18.62 -13.54 21.71
C PRO A 397 -19.76 -14.58 21.67
N ILE A 398 -20.52 -14.64 20.58
CA ILE A 398 -21.68 -15.54 20.40
C ILE A 398 -21.48 -16.32 19.11
N ALA A 399 -21.51 -17.65 19.17
CA ALA A 399 -21.31 -18.50 18.01
C ALA A 399 -22.54 -18.51 17.08
N ASP A 400 -22.34 -18.76 15.78
CA ASP A 400 -23.42 -18.72 14.77
C ASP A 400 -24.58 -19.68 15.10
N TYR A 401 -24.30 -20.82 15.74
CA TYR A 401 -25.32 -21.78 16.15
C TYR A 401 -26.11 -21.37 17.40
N GLU A 402 -25.60 -20.41 18.18
CA GLU A 402 -26.25 -19.87 19.38
C GLU A 402 -27.23 -18.74 19.03
N LEU A 403 -27.22 -18.25 17.79
CA LEU A 403 -28.08 -17.16 17.34
C LEU A 403 -29.51 -17.64 17.05
N PRO A 404 -30.55 -16.99 17.61
CA PRO A 404 -31.94 -17.27 17.26
C PRO A 404 -32.20 -17.02 15.77
N LYS A 405 -33.23 -17.68 15.21
CA LYS A 405 -33.51 -17.63 13.75
C LYS A 405 -33.58 -16.21 13.16
N GLY A 406 -34.12 -15.22 13.89
CA GLY A 406 -34.21 -13.82 13.46
C GLY A 406 -32.91 -13.00 13.55
N PHE A 407 -31.83 -13.59 14.07
CA PHE A 407 -30.56 -12.93 14.33
C PHE A 407 -29.36 -13.68 13.72
N ARG A 408 -29.57 -14.71 12.91
CA ARG A 408 -28.49 -15.53 12.34
C ARG A 408 -27.48 -14.75 11.48
N ASP A 409 -27.88 -13.61 10.97
CA ASP A 409 -27.04 -12.70 10.18
C ASP A 409 -26.31 -11.65 11.05
N VAL A 410 -26.54 -11.57 12.36
CA VAL A 410 -25.88 -10.59 13.25
C VAL A 410 -24.37 -10.68 13.16
N ASN A 411 -23.80 -11.89 13.22
CA ASN A 411 -22.36 -12.08 13.11
C ASN A 411 -21.82 -11.72 11.72
N GLN A 412 -22.60 -11.93 10.67
CA GLN A 412 -22.23 -11.46 9.33
C GLN A 412 -22.23 -9.93 9.25
N GLN A 413 -23.26 -9.28 9.81
CA GLN A 413 -23.35 -7.82 9.82
C GLN A 413 -22.25 -7.18 10.67
N LEU A 414 -21.89 -7.76 11.82
CA LEU A 414 -20.76 -7.31 12.63
C LEU A 414 -19.45 -7.42 11.87
N ARG A 415 -19.23 -8.51 11.13
CA ARG A 415 -18.06 -8.66 10.24
C ARG A 415 -18.02 -7.58 9.15
N LEU A 416 -19.17 -7.17 8.59
CA LEU A 416 -19.22 -6.04 7.67
C LEU A 416 -18.85 -4.71 8.36
N PHE A 417 -19.26 -4.50 9.61
CA PHE A 417 -18.83 -3.32 10.38
C PHE A 417 -17.32 -3.31 10.63
N MET A 418 -16.70 -4.47 10.83
CA MET A 418 -15.26 -4.59 11.03
C MET A 418 -14.44 -4.19 9.80
N GLN A 419 -15.01 -4.16 8.59
CA GLN A 419 -14.34 -3.58 7.41
C GLN A 419 -14.10 -2.07 7.55
N TYR A 420 -14.94 -1.40 8.35
CA TYR A 420 -14.82 0.01 8.71
C TYR A 420 -14.03 0.23 9.99
N TRP A 421 -13.36 -0.81 10.51
CA TRP A 421 -12.51 -0.64 11.67
C TRP A 421 -11.42 0.37 11.35
N HIS A 422 -11.38 1.44 12.13
CA HIS A 422 -10.37 2.46 12.01
C HIS A 422 -9.37 2.26 13.14
N PHE A 423 -8.17 1.92 12.76
CA PHE A 423 -7.06 1.87 13.68
C PHE A 423 -6.54 3.30 13.85
N THR A 424 -7.14 4.07 14.75
CA THR A 424 -6.40 5.20 15.30
C THR A 424 -5.33 4.61 16.20
N GLU A 425 -4.08 5.04 16.03
CA GLU A 425 -3.17 5.10 17.16
C GLU A 425 -3.96 5.77 18.30
N ALA A 426 -4.22 5.03 19.37
CA ALA A 426 -4.30 5.72 20.63
C ALA A 426 -2.94 6.40 20.72
N ALA A 427 -2.90 7.72 20.59
CA ALA A 427 -1.71 8.49 20.84
C ALA A 427 -1.27 8.15 22.27
N GLY A 428 -0.41 7.14 22.41
CA GLY A 428 0.37 6.92 23.62
C GLY A 428 1.35 8.08 23.67
N GLN A 429 1.38 8.88 24.73
CA GLN A 429 1.93 8.40 25.99
C GLN A 429 3.15 7.52 25.73
N HIS A 430 4.19 8.14 25.17
CA HIS A 430 5.56 7.84 25.50
C HIS A 430 6.19 9.07 26.13
#